data_AF-A0A1V5N6N8-F1
#
_entry.id   AF-A0A1V5N6N8-F1
#
_cell.length_a   1.000
_cell.length_b   1.000
_cell.length_c   1.000
_cell.angle_alpha   90.00
_cell.angle_beta   90.00
_cell.angle_gamma   90.00
#
_symmetry.space_group_name_H-M   'P 1'
#
loop_
_entity.id
_entity.type
_entity.pdbx_description
1 polymer ?
#
loop_
_entity_poly.entity_id
_entity_poly.type
_entity_poly.pdbx_seq_one_letter_code
_entity_poly.pdbx_strand_id
1 'polypeptide(L)'
;MIDPAPRADFTKYSGASAITPNRLEASIASGLDIKSISDAANAADILLKKLDLEAVIITLDKDGAYIKTKDISEHIPTIVRKVYDVSGAGDMVLAAMAASLAAGVDYKNAVNIANIAGGIEVEKFGTATVSIEEIVNELISRKQKSGSKIKSIDQLISQLTWHRNHKQKIVFTNGCFDVLHRGHIEYLSFCKKHGDIVVLGLNSDRSVRENKGPERPINNQFDRAAVLSALESVDYIVIFDEPDPLEIIKKVCPDILIKGQDWAEKGVVGREFVESNGGKVVLAPLVDGKSSTSTIEKMKSLWNNNK
;
A
#
# COMPACT_ATOMS: atom_id res chain seq x y z
N MET A 1 -14.57 17.48 -22.95
CA MET A 1 -13.17 17.01 -22.93
C MET A 1 -12.92 16.25 -24.21
N ILE A 2 -11.75 16.42 -24.82
CA ILE A 2 -11.44 15.94 -26.17
C ILE A 2 -10.11 15.19 -26.15
N ASP A 3 -10.09 13.98 -26.72
CA ASP A 3 -8.85 13.32 -27.12
C ASP A 3 -8.51 13.72 -28.57
N PRO A 4 -7.46 14.53 -28.81
CA PRO A 4 -7.15 15.03 -30.14
C PRO A 4 -6.76 13.90 -31.09
N ALA A 5 -7.26 13.95 -32.33
CA ALA A 5 -6.83 12.98 -33.33
C ALA A 5 -5.36 13.22 -33.74
N PRO A 6 -4.61 12.16 -34.11
CA PRO A 6 -3.24 12.31 -34.59
C PRO A 6 -3.16 13.30 -35.77
N ARG A 7 -2.23 14.26 -35.69
CA ARG A 7 -2.01 15.31 -36.70
C ARG A 7 -3.24 16.20 -36.99
N ALA A 8 -4.17 16.29 -36.05
CA ALA A 8 -5.28 17.22 -36.16
C ALA A 8 -4.81 18.69 -36.13
N ASP A 9 -5.61 19.57 -36.71
CA ASP A 9 -5.52 21.00 -36.45
C ASP A 9 -6.21 21.30 -35.12
N PHE A 10 -5.40 21.65 -34.11
CA PHE A 10 -5.86 21.87 -32.74
C PHE A 10 -6.74 23.11 -32.59
N THR A 11 -6.73 24.05 -33.54
CA THR A 11 -7.60 25.23 -33.48
C THR A 11 -9.08 24.87 -33.48
N LYS A 12 -9.44 23.70 -34.02
CA LYS A 12 -10.80 23.15 -34.00
C LYS A 12 -11.32 22.85 -32.59
N TYR A 13 -10.42 22.76 -31.62
CA TYR A 13 -10.74 22.44 -30.22
C TYR A 13 -10.79 23.69 -29.33
N SER A 14 -10.70 24.89 -29.91
CA SER A 14 -10.73 26.13 -29.14
C SER A 14 -12.06 26.31 -28.40
N GLY A 15 -12.00 26.75 -27.14
CA GLY A 15 -13.17 26.91 -26.26
C GLY A 15 -13.70 25.61 -25.65
N ALA A 16 -13.04 24.46 -25.86
CA ALA A 16 -13.35 23.24 -25.14
C ALA A 16 -12.92 23.34 -23.67
N SER A 17 -13.62 22.66 -22.75
CA SER A 17 -13.20 22.66 -21.34
C SER A 17 -11.81 22.03 -21.14
N ALA A 18 -11.52 20.93 -21.82
CA ALA A 18 -10.23 20.24 -21.66
C ALA A 18 -9.83 19.41 -22.89
N ILE A 19 -8.52 19.26 -23.09
CA ILE A 19 -7.92 18.35 -24.07
C ILE A 19 -6.91 17.39 -23.39
N THR A 20 -6.74 16.19 -23.97
CA THR A 20 -5.86 15.14 -23.42
C THR A 20 -4.78 14.63 -24.41
N PRO A 21 -4.01 15.50 -25.11
CA PRO A 21 -3.04 15.04 -26.10
C PRO A 21 -1.94 14.17 -25.49
N ASN A 22 -1.40 13.25 -26.29
CA ASN A 22 -0.12 12.62 -25.96
C ASN A 22 1.07 13.55 -26.21
N ARG A 23 2.27 13.10 -25.79
CA ARG A 23 3.53 13.85 -25.94
C ARG A 23 3.78 14.32 -27.37
N LEU A 24 3.56 13.45 -28.37
CA LEU A 24 3.82 13.76 -29.77
C LEU A 24 2.83 14.82 -30.29
N GLU A 25 1.56 14.64 -30.01
CA GLU A 25 0.49 15.57 -30.38
C GLU A 25 0.68 16.95 -29.74
N ALA A 26 0.97 16.99 -28.44
CA ALA A 26 1.24 18.23 -27.73
C ALA A 26 2.49 18.93 -28.27
N SER A 27 3.52 18.17 -28.66
CA SER A 27 4.74 18.73 -29.27
C SER A 27 4.43 19.42 -30.60
N ILE A 28 3.66 18.75 -31.47
CA ILE A 28 3.26 19.29 -32.77
C ILE A 28 2.37 20.54 -32.59
N ALA A 29 1.38 20.48 -31.69
CA ALA A 29 0.40 21.55 -31.51
C ALA A 29 0.98 22.81 -30.85
N SER A 30 1.92 22.64 -29.91
CA SER A 30 2.61 23.73 -29.21
C SER A 30 3.80 24.29 -29.99
N GLY A 31 4.39 23.49 -30.89
CA GLY A 31 5.64 23.82 -31.58
C GLY A 31 6.90 23.61 -30.73
N LEU A 32 6.78 22.92 -29.58
CA LEU A 32 7.90 22.59 -28.69
C LEU A 32 8.20 21.09 -28.74
N ASP A 33 9.47 20.72 -28.71
CA ASP A 33 9.90 19.32 -28.62
C ASP A 33 9.92 18.88 -27.14
N ILE A 34 8.95 18.06 -26.72
CA ILE A 34 8.74 17.72 -25.30
C ILE A 34 9.65 16.57 -24.85
N LYS A 35 10.83 16.90 -24.30
CA LYS A 35 11.81 15.93 -23.80
C LYS A 35 11.85 15.81 -22.28
N SER A 36 11.39 16.83 -21.58
CA SER A 36 11.37 16.91 -20.13
C SER A 36 10.01 17.32 -19.59
N ILE A 37 9.82 17.18 -18.28
CA ILE A 37 8.64 17.69 -17.58
C ILE A 37 8.52 19.21 -17.71
N SER A 38 9.65 19.92 -17.75
CA SER A 38 9.65 21.38 -17.97
C SER A 38 9.15 21.74 -19.36
N ASP A 39 9.49 20.94 -20.39
CA ASP A 39 8.99 21.18 -21.75
C ASP A 39 7.49 20.93 -21.83
N ALA A 40 7.01 19.88 -21.14
CA ALA A 40 5.58 19.59 -21.04
C ALA A 40 4.81 20.74 -20.37
N ALA A 41 5.38 21.33 -19.31
CA ALA A 41 4.82 22.51 -18.65
C ALA A 41 4.67 23.70 -19.60
N ASN A 42 5.72 24.00 -20.36
CA ASN A 42 5.73 25.10 -21.34
C ASN A 42 4.74 24.83 -22.47
N ALA A 43 4.72 23.62 -23.01
CA ALA A 43 3.78 23.23 -24.07
C ALA A 43 2.32 23.34 -23.58
N ALA A 44 2.02 22.88 -22.36
CA ALA A 44 0.70 22.96 -21.78
C ALA A 44 0.24 24.42 -21.58
N ASP A 45 1.14 25.32 -21.15
CA ASP A 45 0.83 26.75 -21.01
C ASP A 45 0.51 27.43 -22.35
N ILE A 46 1.27 27.10 -23.41
CA ILE A 46 1.00 27.57 -24.77
C ILE A 46 -0.38 27.09 -25.22
N LEU A 47 -0.67 25.80 -25.06
CA LEU A 47 -1.93 25.22 -25.52
C LEU A 47 -3.13 25.77 -24.76
N LEU A 48 -3.04 25.91 -23.43
CA LEU A 48 -4.11 26.45 -22.58
C LEU A 48 -4.51 27.85 -23.06
N LYS A 49 -3.52 28.72 -23.31
CA LYS A 49 -3.75 30.11 -23.76
C LYS A 49 -4.19 30.21 -25.21
N LYS A 50 -3.51 29.48 -26.11
CA LYS A 50 -3.76 29.55 -27.56
C LYS A 50 -5.15 29.05 -27.94
N LEU A 51 -5.65 28.06 -27.20
CA LEU A 51 -6.92 27.41 -27.49
C LEU A 51 -8.06 27.88 -26.55
N ASP A 52 -7.78 28.74 -25.59
CA ASP A 52 -8.76 29.21 -24.59
C ASP A 52 -9.47 28.05 -23.88
N LEU A 53 -8.69 27.24 -23.17
CA LEU A 53 -9.14 26.02 -22.49
C LEU A 53 -9.14 26.20 -20.96
N GLU A 54 -9.99 25.47 -20.24
CA GLU A 54 -9.94 25.43 -18.78
C GLU A 54 -8.79 24.53 -18.28
N ALA A 55 -8.51 23.45 -19.01
CA ALA A 55 -7.46 22.49 -18.67
C ALA A 55 -6.76 21.87 -19.90
N VAL A 56 -5.46 21.59 -19.76
CA VAL A 56 -4.66 20.78 -20.68
C VAL A 56 -4.02 19.65 -19.88
N ILE A 57 -4.22 18.41 -20.34
CA ILE A 57 -3.65 17.22 -19.73
C ILE A 57 -2.78 16.53 -20.78
N ILE A 58 -1.46 16.61 -20.64
CA ILE A 58 -0.54 15.94 -21.57
C ILE A 58 -0.21 14.56 -21.00
N THR A 59 -0.52 13.50 -21.71
CA THR A 59 -0.06 12.15 -21.35
C THR A 59 1.40 11.96 -21.79
N LEU A 60 2.22 11.45 -20.88
CA LEU A 60 3.69 11.39 -20.98
C LEU A 60 4.22 9.94 -20.88
N ASP A 61 3.38 8.97 -21.27
CA ASP A 61 3.68 7.54 -21.25
C ASP A 61 4.14 7.07 -19.84
N LYS A 62 5.30 6.41 -19.78
CA LYS A 62 5.94 5.93 -18.54
C LYS A 62 6.24 7.04 -17.52
N ASP A 63 6.28 8.30 -17.95
CA ASP A 63 6.52 9.43 -17.06
C ASP A 63 5.20 9.90 -16.40
N GLY A 64 4.03 9.45 -16.86
CA GLY A 64 2.72 9.77 -16.29
C GLY A 64 1.97 10.84 -17.07
N ALA A 65 1.50 11.89 -16.41
CA ALA A 65 0.75 12.97 -17.05
C ALA A 65 1.14 14.34 -16.49
N TYR A 66 1.06 15.38 -17.32
CA TYR A 66 1.19 16.76 -16.88
C TYR A 66 -0.16 17.46 -16.97
N ILE A 67 -0.58 18.14 -15.89
CA ILE A 67 -1.83 18.89 -15.84
C ILE A 67 -1.55 20.39 -15.72
N LYS A 68 -2.21 21.16 -16.58
CA LYS A 68 -2.23 22.61 -16.54
C LYS A 68 -3.68 23.10 -16.51
N THR A 69 -4.02 23.89 -15.50
CA THR A 69 -5.23 24.73 -15.45
C THR A 69 -4.80 26.17 -15.11
N LYS A 70 -5.75 27.05 -14.84
CA LYS A 70 -5.46 28.38 -14.31
C LYS A 70 -4.69 28.33 -12.97
N ASP A 71 -5.07 27.38 -12.10
CA ASP A 71 -4.58 27.30 -10.72
C ASP A 71 -3.61 26.14 -10.47
N ILE A 72 -3.54 25.18 -11.40
CA ILE A 72 -2.74 23.95 -11.27
C ILE A 72 -1.70 23.91 -12.39
N SER A 73 -0.46 23.56 -12.05
CA SER A 73 0.63 23.32 -13.02
C SER A 73 1.54 22.24 -12.45
N GLU A 74 1.16 20.98 -12.61
CA GLU A 74 1.77 19.87 -11.89
C GLU A 74 2.04 18.66 -12.78
N HIS A 75 3.11 17.95 -12.45
CA HIS A 75 3.40 16.62 -12.99
C HIS A 75 2.85 15.55 -12.05
N ILE A 76 2.06 14.64 -12.60
CA ILE A 76 1.50 13.49 -11.91
C ILE A 76 2.22 12.24 -12.44
N PRO A 77 3.21 11.71 -11.68
CA PRO A 77 3.95 10.54 -12.12
C PRO A 77 3.03 9.31 -12.16
N THR A 78 3.31 8.40 -13.10
CA THR A 78 2.71 7.06 -13.09
C THR A 78 3.69 6.03 -12.52
N ILE A 79 3.20 4.82 -12.29
CA ILE A 79 4.05 3.68 -11.99
C ILE A 79 4.38 3.02 -13.32
N VAL A 80 5.67 2.79 -13.58
CA VAL A 80 6.10 2.07 -14.77
C VAL A 80 5.62 0.63 -14.69
N ARG A 81 4.81 0.23 -15.67
CA ARG A 81 4.17 -1.10 -15.74
C ARG A 81 4.77 -1.93 -16.86
N LYS A 82 4.57 -3.24 -16.79
CA LYS A 82 4.91 -4.13 -17.90
C LYS A 82 3.81 -3.99 -18.96
N VAL A 83 4.11 -3.26 -20.01
CA VAL A 83 3.18 -3.01 -21.12
C VAL A 83 3.00 -4.29 -21.93
N TYR A 84 1.76 -4.75 -22.06
CA TYR A 84 1.37 -5.86 -22.94
C TYR A 84 0.74 -5.33 -24.23
N ASP A 85 -0.17 -4.36 -24.12
CA ASP A 85 -0.83 -3.69 -25.23
C ASP A 85 -1.04 -2.22 -24.87
N VAL A 86 -1.01 -1.32 -25.84
CA VAL A 86 -1.30 0.12 -25.65
C VAL A 86 -2.62 0.53 -26.30
N SER A 87 -3.31 -0.42 -26.93
CA SER A 87 -4.54 -0.21 -27.67
C SER A 87 -5.73 0.00 -26.73
N GLY A 88 -6.11 1.27 -26.52
CA GLY A 88 -7.24 1.66 -25.67
C GLY A 88 -6.85 2.49 -24.44
N ALA A 89 -5.55 2.65 -24.16
CA ALA A 89 -5.06 3.40 -23.02
C ALA A 89 -5.53 4.87 -23.00
N GLY A 90 -5.54 5.52 -24.18
CA GLY A 90 -6.07 6.87 -24.36
C GLY A 90 -7.57 6.96 -24.05
N ASP A 91 -8.35 6.03 -24.61
CA ASP A 91 -9.79 5.94 -24.37
C ASP A 91 -10.09 5.70 -22.88
N MET A 92 -9.29 4.87 -22.21
CA MET A 92 -9.42 4.60 -20.77
C MET A 92 -9.13 5.85 -19.92
N VAL A 93 -8.07 6.58 -20.24
CA VAL A 93 -7.73 7.85 -19.58
C VAL A 93 -8.87 8.85 -19.75
N LEU A 94 -9.38 9.00 -20.98
CA LEU A 94 -10.47 9.91 -21.29
C LEU A 94 -11.77 9.51 -20.55
N ALA A 95 -12.13 8.22 -20.56
CA ALA A 95 -13.32 7.71 -19.88
C ALA A 95 -13.24 7.92 -18.36
N ALA A 96 -12.10 7.57 -17.75
CA ALA A 96 -11.88 7.73 -16.32
C ALA A 96 -11.89 9.20 -15.88
N MET A 97 -11.28 10.10 -16.66
CA MET A 97 -11.35 11.53 -16.42
C MET A 97 -12.78 12.05 -16.54
N ALA A 98 -13.51 11.68 -17.59
CA ALA A 98 -14.87 12.15 -17.84
C ALA A 98 -15.81 11.72 -16.70
N ALA A 99 -15.73 10.46 -16.28
CA ALA A 99 -16.51 9.94 -15.16
C ALA A 99 -16.17 10.65 -13.85
N SER A 100 -14.88 10.89 -13.57
CA SER A 100 -14.44 11.55 -12.33
C SER A 100 -14.90 13.01 -12.27
N LEU A 101 -14.72 13.76 -13.35
CA LEU A 101 -15.14 15.17 -13.42
C LEU A 101 -16.66 15.29 -13.35
N ALA A 102 -17.41 14.40 -14.01
CA ALA A 102 -18.88 14.37 -13.92
C ALA A 102 -19.37 14.08 -12.49
N ALA A 103 -18.59 13.34 -11.69
CA ALA A 103 -18.86 13.11 -10.28
C ALA A 103 -18.45 14.28 -9.35
N GLY A 104 -17.96 15.40 -9.91
CA GLY A 104 -17.56 16.59 -9.16
C GLY A 104 -16.17 16.52 -8.55
N VAL A 105 -15.33 15.56 -8.98
CA VAL A 105 -13.93 15.46 -8.56
C VAL A 105 -13.12 16.55 -9.26
N ASP A 106 -12.17 17.17 -8.56
CA ASP A 106 -11.27 18.16 -9.16
C ASP A 106 -10.32 17.55 -10.21
N TYR A 107 -9.80 18.38 -11.11
CA TYR A 107 -8.95 17.91 -12.21
C TYR A 107 -7.70 17.15 -11.74
N LYS A 108 -7.06 17.53 -10.62
CA LYS A 108 -5.86 16.86 -10.14
C LYS A 108 -6.19 15.43 -9.70
N ASN A 109 -7.25 15.26 -8.93
CA ASN A 109 -7.70 13.92 -8.51
C ASN A 109 -8.23 13.10 -9.69
N ALA A 110 -8.92 13.72 -10.65
CA ALA A 110 -9.38 13.06 -11.87
C ALA A 110 -8.21 12.53 -12.72
N VAL A 111 -7.14 13.31 -12.89
CA VAL A 111 -5.92 12.85 -13.60
C VAL A 111 -5.22 11.72 -12.84
N ASN A 112 -5.18 11.76 -11.50
CA ASN A 112 -4.63 10.65 -10.71
C ASN A 112 -5.40 9.33 -10.95
N ILE A 113 -6.74 9.39 -10.95
CA ILE A 113 -7.61 8.24 -11.24
C ILE A 113 -7.38 7.74 -12.66
N ALA A 114 -7.35 8.65 -13.65
CA ALA A 114 -7.16 8.29 -15.05
C ALA A 114 -5.79 7.69 -15.33
N ASN A 115 -4.73 8.21 -14.70
CA ASN A 115 -3.37 7.68 -14.83
C ASN A 115 -3.25 6.27 -14.22
N ILE A 116 -4.03 5.97 -13.17
CA ILE A 116 -4.16 4.62 -12.61
C ILE A 116 -4.89 3.71 -13.61
N ALA A 117 -6.04 4.14 -14.11
CA ALA A 117 -6.86 3.36 -15.01
C ALA A 117 -6.11 3.02 -16.31
N GLY A 118 -5.51 4.02 -16.97
CA GLY A 118 -4.70 3.81 -18.18
C GLY A 118 -3.50 2.90 -17.91
N GLY A 119 -2.87 3.00 -16.73
CA GLY A 119 -1.82 2.08 -16.34
C GLY A 119 -2.29 0.63 -16.22
N ILE A 120 -3.44 0.39 -15.57
CA ILE A 120 -3.99 -0.97 -15.42
C ILE A 120 -4.40 -1.55 -16.78
N GLU A 121 -4.93 -0.71 -17.67
CA GLU A 121 -5.38 -1.13 -19.00
C GLU A 121 -4.23 -1.63 -19.87
N VAL A 122 -3.07 -0.96 -19.86
CA VAL A 122 -1.91 -1.39 -20.67
C VAL A 122 -1.28 -2.71 -20.22
N GLU A 123 -1.68 -3.23 -19.05
CA GLU A 123 -1.29 -4.57 -18.57
C GLU A 123 -2.20 -5.69 -19.13
N LYS A 124 -3.28 -5.32 -19.82
CA LYS A 124 -4.25 -6.23 -20.41
C LYS A 124 -4.04 -6.34 -21.94
N PHE A 125 -4.65 -7.34 -22.56
CA PHE A 125 -4.56 -7.55 -24.00
C PHE A 125 -5.82 -7.01 -24.70
N GLY A 126 -5.65 -6.20 -25.74
CA GLY A 126 -6.73 -5.52 -26.44
C GLY A 126 -7.42 -4.43 -25.61
N THR A 127 -8.51 -3.86 -26.15
CA THR A 127 -9.34 -2.85 -25.49
C THR A 127 -10.10 -3.46 -24.32
N ALA A 128 -9.46 -3.54 -23.15
CA ALA A 128 -10.01 -4.13 -21.95
C ALA A 128 -10.61 -3.08 -21.02
N THR A 129 -11.68 -3.41 -20.32
CA THR A 129 -12.25 -2.53 -19.30
C THR A 129 -11.42 -2.57 -18.01
N VAL A 130 -11.38 -1.45 -17.30
CA VAL A 130 -10.83 -1.35 -15.95
C VAL A 130 -11.97 -1.08 -14.99
N SER A 131 -12.11 -1.92 -13.97
CA SER A 131 -13.17 -1.78 -12.99
C SER A 131 -12.84 -0.74 -11.92
N ILE A 132 -13.86 -0.22 -11.24
CA ILE A 132 -13.67 0.69 -10.11
C ILE A 132 -12.89 -0.02 -9.00
N GLU A 133 -13.15 -1.32 -8.78
CA GLU A 133 -12.40 -2.11 -7.81
C GLU A 133 -10.91 -2.13 -8.15
N GLU A 134 -10.52 -2.36 -9.41
CA GLU A 134 -9.11 -2.36 -9.82
C GLU A 134 -8.42 -1.01 -9.55
N ILE A 135 -9.11 0.11 -9.83
CA ILE A 135 -8.60 1.46 -9.55
C ILE A 135 -8.46 1.69 -8.04
N VAL A 136 -9.47 1.33 -7.26
CA VAL A 136 -9.46 1.46 -5.79
C VAL A 136 -8.36 0.59 -5.19
N ASN A 137 -8.18 -0.62 -5.70
CA ASN A 137 -7.15 -1.56 -5.27
C ASN A 137 -5.75 -0.97 -5.48
N GLU A 138 -5.52 -0.36 -6.64
CA GLU A 138 -4.26 0.31 -6.94
C GLU A 138 -4.04 1.55 -6.05
N LEU A 139 -5.06 2.37 -5.82
CA LEU A 139 -4.99 3.51 -4.90
C LEU A 139 -4.62 3.09 -3.48
N ILE A 140 -5.23 1.99 -3.00
CA ILE A 140 -4.92 1.41 -1.69
C ILE A 140 -3.49 0.89 -1.68
N SER A 141 -3.06 0.13 -2.68
CA SER A 141 -1.68 -0.39 -2.78
C SER A 141 -0.63 0.71 -2.81
N ARG A 142 -0.89 1.82 -3.53
CA ARG A 142 -0.04 3.02 -3.54
C ARG A 142 0.09 3.65 -2.16
N LYS A 143 -1.04 3.79 -1.44
CA LYS A 143 -1.04 4.21 -0.03
C LYS A 143 -0.40 3.19 0.89
N GLN A 144 -0.39 1.90 0.58
CA GLN A 144 0.28 0.86 1.39
C GLN A 144 1.81 0.92 1.23
N LYS A 145 2.33 1.06 0.01
CA LYS A 145 3.78 1.23 -0.24
C LYS A 145 4.35 2.51 0.37
N SER A 146 3.51 3.52 0.57
CA SER A 146 3.83 4.77 1.29
C SER A 146 3.25 4.85 2.71
N GLY A 147 2.56 3.81 3.19
CA GLY A 147 1.71 3.88 4.37
C GLY A 147 2.28 3.11 5.54
N SER A 148 2.10 3.64 6.75
CA SER A 148 2.51 2.97 7.99
C SER A 148 1.94 1.56 8.06
N LYS A 149 2.79 0.56 8.36
CA LYS A 149 2.36 -0.83 8.63
C LYS A 149 1.50 -0.95 9.88
N ILE A 150 1.55 0.06 10.75
CA ILE A 150 0.76 0.14 11.98
C ILE A 150 -0.65 0.62 11.61
N LYS A 151 -1.66 -0.19 11.91
CA LYS A 151 -3.06 0.06 11.56
C LYS A 151 -3.96 0.03 12.79
N SER A 152 -5.04 0.82 12.77
CA SER A 152 -6.18 0.55 13.64
C SER A 152 -6.89 -0.74 13.22
N ILE A 153 -7.71 -1.31 14.09
CA ILE A 153 -8.44 -2.55 13.78
C ILE A 153 -9.35 -2.40 12.56
N ASP A 154 -10.08 -1.29 12.44
CA ASP A 154 -11.00 -1.05 11.31
C ASP A 154 -10.25 -0.90 9.99
N GLN A 155 -9.11 -0.20 10.03
CA GLN A 155 -8.23 -0.09 8.87
C GLN A 155 -7.68 -1.45 8.48
N LEU A 156 -7.21 -2.24 9.46
CA LEU A 156 -6.68 -3.58 9.24
C LEU A 156 -7.74 -4.48 8.59
N ILE A 157 -8.97 -4.53 9.13
CA ILE A 157 -10.05 -5.34 8.57
C ILE A 157 -10.31 -4.98 7.11
N SER A 158 -10.33 -3.68 6.78
CA SER A 158 -10.48 -3.22 5.40
C SER A 158 -9.37 -3.73 4.48
N GLN A 159 -8.10 -3.73 4.96
CA GLN A 159 -6.98 -4.30 4.20
C GLN A 159 -7.09 -5.82 4.07
N LEU A 160 -7.47 -6.53 5.13
CA LEU A 160 -7.57 -8.00 5.09
C LEU A 160 -8.70 -8.47 4.17
N THR A 161 -9.83 -7.77 4.13
CA THR A 161 -10.89 -8.04 3.15
C THR A 161 -10.37 -7.92 1.72
N TRP A 162 -9.55 -6.90 1.44
CA TRP A 162 -8.90 -6.75 0.14
C TRP A 162 -7.99 -7.95 -0.20
N HIS A 163 -7.12 -8.35 0.73
CA HIS A 163 -6.21 -9.50 0.53
C HIS A 163 -6.97 -10.81 0.30
N ARG A 164 -8.06 -11.04 1.02
CA ARG A 164 -8.93 -12.21 0.84
C ARG A 164 -9.55 -12.25 -0.56
N ASN A 165 -10.05 -11.11 -1.05
CA ASN A 165 -10.62 -11.02 -2.40
C ASN A 165 -9.59 -11.35 -3.49
N HIS A 166 -8.30 -11.12 -3.21
CA HIS A 166 -7.18 -11.48 -4.09
C HIS A 166 -6.59 -12.87 -3.80
N LYS A 167 -7.27 -13.69 -2.99
CA LYS A 167 -6.86 -15.05 -2.62
C LYS A 167 -5.48 -15.14 -1.99
N GLN A 168 -5.04 -14.06 -1.33
CA GLN A 168 -3.77 -14.02 -0.60
C GLN A 168 -3.96 -14.64 0.78
N LYS A 169 -3.02 -15.50 1.18
CA LYS A 169 -3.03 -16.17 2.48
C LYS A 169 -2.59 -15.23 3.59
N ILE A 170 -3.45 -15.06 4.57
CA ILE A 170 -3.23 -14.22 5.74
C ILE A 170 -2.64 -15.07 6.87
N VAL A 171 -1.43 -14.72 7.27
CA VAL A 171 -0.73 -15.25 8.44
C VAL A 171 -0.93 -14.28 9.59
N PHE A 172 -1.32 -14.80 10.75
CA PHE A 172 -1.34 -14.06 11.99
C PHE A 172 -0.37 -14.65 13.01
N THR A 173 0.34 -13.77 13.69
CA THR A 173 1.09 -14.09 14.90
C THR A 173 0.91 -12.95 15.90
N ASN A 174 1.14 -13.21 17.18
CA ASN A 174 1.17 -12.14 18.18
C ASN A 174 2.24 -12.34 19.23
N GLY A 175 2.61 -11.24 19.89
CA GLY A 175 3.53 -11.25 21.02
C GLY A 175 3.87 -9.86 21.53
N CYS A 176 4.73 -9.84 22.55
CA CYS A 176 5.20 -8.62 23.20
C CYS A 176 6.35 -7.96 22.43
N PHE A 177 7.32 -8.73 21.91
CA PHE A 177 8.48 -8.22 21.14
C PHE A 177 9.24 -7.07 21.83
N ASP A 178 9.48 -7.21 23.14
CA ASP A 178 10.04 -6.14 23.98
C ASP A 178 11.46 -5.72 23.56
N VAL A 179 12.44 -6.59 23.76
CA VAL A 179 13.82 -6.39 23.29
C VAL A 179 14.05 -7.36 22.15
N LEU A 180 14.16 -6.82 20.93
CA LEU A 180 14.38 -7.63 19.73
C LEU A 180 15.74 -8.33 19.77
N HIS A 181 15.77 -9.51 19.16
CA HIS A 181 16.95 -10.34 19.01
C HIS A 181 16.74 -11.25 17.80
N ARG A 182 17.81 -11.93 17.37
CA ARG A 182 17.80 -12.83 16.20
C ARG A 182 16.61 -13.81 16.18
N GLY A 183 16.26 -14.40 17.33
CA GLY A 183 15.09 -15.29 17.43
C GLY A 183 13.78 -14.66 16.92
N HIS A 184 13.51 -13.38 17.20
CA HIS A 184 12.31 -12.70 16.69
C HIS A 184 12.38 -12.51 15.17
N ILE A 185 13.55 -12.20 14.62
CA ILE A 185 13.74 -12.00 13.18
C ILE A 185 13.51 -13.31 12.42
N GLU A 186 14.09 -14.41 12.90
CA GLU A 186 13.89 -15.73 12.30
C GLU A 186 12.45 -16.21 12.45
N TYR A 187 11.81 -15.95 13.60
CA TYR A 187 10.40 -16.26 13.82
C TYR A 187 9.47 -15.50 12.87
N LEU A 188 9.67 -14.19 12.66
CA LEU A 188 8.87 -13.40 11.72
C LEU A 188 9.16 -13.78 10.26
N SER A 189 10.42 -14.10 9.94
CA SER A 189 10.80 -14.64 8.63
C SER A 189 10.13 -15.98 8.35
N PHE A 190 10.05 -16.85 9.36
CA PHE A 190 9.28 -18.09 9.28
C PHE A 190 7.80 -17.81 9.00
N CYS A 191 7.21 -16.82 9.66
CA CYS A 191 5.83 -16.41 9.39
C CYS A 191 5.63 -15.99 7.92
N LYS A 192 6.53 -15.17 7.37
CA LYS A 192 6.45 -14.71 5.99
C LYS A 192 6.58 -15.83 4.96
N LYS A 193 7.23 -16.95 5.29
CA LYS A 193 7.31 -18.12 4.40
C LYS A 193 6.02 -18.93 4.31
N HIS A 194 5.08 -18.72 5.23
CA HIS A 194 3.87 -19.52 5.31
C HIS A 194 2.65 -18.91 4.62
N GLY A 195 2.69 -17.63 4.26
CA GLY A 195 1.62 -17.00 3.49
C GLY A 195 2.07 -15.68 2.89
N ASP A 196 1.14 -14.98 2.27
CA ASP A 196 1.43 -13.79 1.47
C ASP A 196 1.50 -12.54 2.35
N ILE A 197 0.65 -12.48 3.38
CA ILE A 197 0.48 -11.32 4.25
C ILE A 197 0.66 -11.71 5.72
N VAL A 198 1.58 -11.06 6.42
CA VAL A 198 1.86 -11.28 7.84
C VAL A 198 1.28 -10.13 8.65
N VAL A 199 0.28 -10.44 9.46
CA VAL A 199 -0.30 -9.57 10.48
C VAL A 199 0.30 -9.90 11.83
N LEU A 200 0.94 -8.91 12.45
CA LEU A 200 1.48 -9.01 13.79
C LEU A 200 0.56 -8.30 14.80
N GLY A 201 -0.08 -9.09 15.66
CA GLY A 201 -0.72 -8.59 16.88
C GLY A 201 0.35 -8.23 17.92
N LEU A 202 0.49 -6.95 18.25
CA LEU A 202 1.41 -6.48 19.27
C LEU A 202 0.66 -6.20 20.58
N ASN A 203 1.06 -6.88 21.66
CA ASN A 203 0.48 -6.59 22.98
C ASN A 203 0.78 -5.14 23.39
N SER A 204 -0.24 -4.43 23.87
CA SER A 204 -0.10 -3.10 24.45
C SER A 204 0.74 -3.09 25.72
N ASP A 205 1.18 -1.93 26.19
CA ASP A 205 1.95 -1.83 27.43
C ASP A 205 1.16 -2.33 28.63
N ARG A 206 -0.17 -2.10 28.63
CA ARG A 206 -1.07 -2.63 29.64
C ARG A 206 -1.12 -4.16 29.61
N SER A 207 -1.39 -4.74 28.43
CA SER A 207 -1.45 -6.20 28.22
C SER A 207 -0.13 -6.87 28.63
N VAL A 208 1.01 -6.24 28.35
CA VAL A 208 2.32 -6.76 28.76
C VAL A 208 2.53 -6.69 30.27
N ARG A 209 2.15 -5.59 30.94
CA ARG A 209 2.26 -5.46 32.40
C ARG A 209 1.44 -6.51 33.12
N GLU A 210 0.22 -6.76 32.66
CA GLU A 210 -0.67 -7.78 33.23
C GLU A 210 -0.06 -9.19 33.06
N ASN A 211 0.57 -9.47 31.92
CA ASN A 211 1.14 -10.79 31.62
C ASN A 211 2.55 -11.05 32.19
N LYS A 212 3.38 -10.01 32.33
CA LYS A 212 4.82 -10.14 32.66
C LYS A 212 5.26 -9.36 33.90
N GLY A 213 4.36 -8.62 34.53
CA GLY A 213 4.62 -7.81 35.71
C GLY A 213 4.93 -6.33 35.41
N PRO A 214 4.96 -5.48 36.45
CA PRO A 214 4.97 -4.03 36.31
C PRO A 214 6.27 -3.44 35.75
N GLU A 215 7.39 -4.16 35.82
CA GLU A 215 8.68 -3.74 35.25
C GLU A 215 8.76 -3.94 33.72
N ARG A 216 7.71 -4.47 33.09
CA ARG A 216 7.65 -4.76 31.66
C ARG A 216 6.49 -4.00 31.01
N PRO A 217 6.59 -3.61 29.72
CA PRO A 217 7.75 -3.76 28.85
C PRO A 217 8.85 -2.74 29.14
N ILE A 218 10.06 -2.99 28.66
CA ILE A 218 11.17 -2.01 28.68
C ILE A 218 10.92 -0.93 27.62
N ASN A 219 10.51 -1.34 26.42
CA ASN A 219 10.15 -0.43 25.34
C ASN A 219 8.63 -0.29 25.25
N ASN A 220 8.12 0.95 25.16
CA ASN A 220 6.68 1.16 25.02
C ASN A 220 6.15 0.59 23.70
N GLN A 221 4.83 0.42 23.61
CA GLN A 221 4.16 -0.23 22.48
C GLN A 221 4.39 0.46 21.14
N PHE A 222 4.55 1.80 21.14
CA PHE A 222 4.75 2.57 19.92
C PHE A 222 6.17 2.39 19.40
N ASP A 223 7.17 2.37 20.29
CA ASP A 223 8.56 2.11 19.92
C ASP A 223 8.75 0.69 19.40
N ARG A 224 8.14 -0.30 20.08
CA ARG A 224 8.14 -1.70 19.63
C ARG A 224 7.51 -1.81 18.25
N ALA A 225 6.35 -1.19 18.04
CA ALA A 225 5.67 -1.19 16.75
C ALA A 225 6.51 -0.51 15.65
N ALA A 226 7.17 0.61 15.95
CA ALA A 226 8.02 1.32 15.00
C ALA A 226 9.18 0.44 14.51
N VAL A 227 9.91 -0.20 15.43
CA VAL A 227 11.03 -1.08 15.07
C VAL A 227 10.53 -2.29 14.26
N LEU A 228 9.43 -2.92 14.69
CA LEU A 228 8.83 -4.04 13.97
C LEU A 228 8.33 -3.63 12.57
N SER A 229 7.83 -2.40 12.40
CA SER A 229 7.34 -1.90 11.11
C SER A 229 8.44 -1.79 10.06
N ALA A 230 9.70 -1.61 10.50
CA ALA A 230 10.86 -1.59 9.61
C ALA A 230 11.24 -2.98 9.07
N LEU A 231 10.75 -4.07 9.67
CA LEU A 231 11.07 -5.43 9.24
C LEU A 231 10.29 -5.80 7.99
N GLU A 232 10.99 -6.26 6.96
CA GLU A 232 10.39 -6.69 5.69
C GLU A 232 9.41 -7.86 5.87
N SER A 233 9.66 -8.74 6.83
CA SER A 233 8.84 -9.92 7.12
C SER A 233 7.48 -9.63 7.75
N VAL A 234 7.17 -8.37 8.06
CA VAL A 234 5.90 -7.93 8.66
C VAL A 234 5.19 -7.00 7.67
N ASP A 235 3.92 -7.27 7.38
CA ASP A 235 3.12 -6.45 6.46
C ASP A 235 2.22 -5.49 7.24
N TYR A 236 1.58 -5.97 8.32
CA TYR A 236 0.73 -5.17 9.20
C TYR A 236 1.02 -5.39 10.68
N ILE A 237 0.85 -4.34 11.47
CA ILE A 237 0.91 -4.38 12.93
C ILE A 237 -0.39 -3.80 13.47
N VAL A 238 -1.00 -4.52 14.41
CA VAL A 238 -2.16 -4.07 15.18
C VAL A 238 -1.86 -4.19 16.66
N ILE A 239 -2.05 -3.11 17.40
CA ILE A 239 -1.88 -3.11 18.87
C ILE A 239 -3.21 -3.51 19.50
N PHE A 240 -3.17 -4.42 20.48
CA PHE A 240 -4.36 -4.87 21.21
C PHE A 240 -4.10 -4.90 22.72
N ASP A 241 -5.16 -4.64 23.49
CA ASP A 241 -5.10 -4.47 24.95
C ASP A 241 -5.47 -5.74 25.72
N GLU A 242 -6.21 -6.64 25.09
CA GLU A 242 -6.68 -7.85 25.71
C GLU A 242 -5.50 -8.72 26.21
N PRO A 243 -5.63 -9.39 27.37
CA PRO A 243 -4.56 -10.20 27.93
C PRO A 243 -4.26 -11.42 27.06
N ASP A 244 -5.29 -11.97 26.41
CA ASP A 244 -5.19 -13.05 25.43
C ASP A 244 -5.52 -12.55 24.02
N PRO A 245 -4.99 -13.20 22.96
CA PRO A 245 -5.17 -12.75 21.59
C PRO A 245 -6.47 -13.27 20.92
N LEU A 246 -7.39 -13.94 21.62
CA LEU A 246 -8.51 -14.62 20.98
C LEU A 246 -9.42 -13.65 20.21
N GLU A 247 -9.75 -12.52 20.82
CA GLU A 247 -10.65 -11.54 20.19
C GLU A 247 -10.03 -10.89 18.95
N ILE A 248 -8.73 -10.59 18.98
CA ILE A 248 -8.04 -10.09 17.79
C ILE A 248 -7.91 -11.19 16.71
N ILE A 249 -7.69 -12.45 17.10
CA ILE A 249 -7.68 -13.59 16.16
C ILE A 249 -9.04 -13.75 15.49
N LYS A 250 -10.15 -13.61 16.22
CA LYS A 250 -11.50 -13.66 15.65
C LYS A 250 -11.75 -12.55 14.63
N LYS A 251 -11.35 -11.31 14.96
CA LYS A 251 -11.47 -10.17 14.04
C LYS A 251 -10.59 -10.33 12.81
N VAL A 252 -9.36 -10.81 13.00
CA VAL A 252 -8.39 -11.03 11.91
C VAL A 252 -8.79 -12.22 11.06
N CYS A 253 -9.41 -13.27 11.61
CA CYS A 253 -9.76 -14.55 10.97
C CYS A 253 -8.68 -15.03 9.97
N PRO A 254 -7.49 -15.42 10.47
CA PRO A 254 -6.35 -15.76 9.62
C PRO A 254 -6.47 -17.16 9.01
N ASP A 255 -5.89 -17.35 7.82
CA ASP A 255 -5.72 -18.67 7.22
C ASP A 255 -4.67 -19.50 7.97
N ILE A 256 -3.69 -18.84 8.57
CA ILE A 256 -2.59 -19.47 9.29
C ILE A 256 -2.31 -18.71 10.59
N LEU A 257 -2.43 -19.40 11.72
CA LEU A 257 -2.00 -18.90 13.02
C LEU A 257 -0.65 -19.50 13.37
N ILE A 258 0.35 -18.65 13.62
CA ILE A 258 1.69 -19.11 13.98
C ILE A 258 2.01 -18.76 15.43
N LYS A 259 2.57 -19.75 16.13
CA LYS A 259 3.09 -19.64 17.50
C LYS A 259 4.46 -20.29 17.60
N GLY A 260 5.25 -19.92 18.61
CA GLY A 260 6.49 -20.63 18.92
C GLY A 260 6.21 -22.06 19.38
N GLN A 261 7.16 -22.97 19.15
CA GLN A 261 7.06 -24.38 19.53
C GLN A 261 6.90 -24.59 21.04
N ASP A 262 7.24 -23.60 21.86
CA ASP A 262 6.99 -23.54 23.31
C ASP A 262 5.50 -23.59 23.70
N TRP A 263 4.60 -23.37 22.74
CA TRP A 263 3.16 -23.46 22.93
C TRP A 263 2.56 -24.84 22.59
N ALA A 264 3.36 -25.80 22.12
CA ALA A 264 2.89 -27.14 21.78
C ALA A 264 2.17 -27.81 22.96
N GLU A 265 2.76 -27.72 24.15
CA GLU A 265 2.27 -28.36 25.38
C GLU A 265 1.30 -27.48 26.18
N LYS A 266 1.37 -26.16 26.00
CA LYS A 266 0.55 -25.18 26.75
C LYS A 266 -0.83 -24.95 26.13
N GLY A 267 -1.04 -25.38 24.89
CA GLY A 267 -2.23 -25.08 24.11
C GLY A 267 -2.12 -23.71 23.41
N VAL A 268 -2.56 -23.66 22.16
CA VAL A 268 -2.54 -22.43 21.35
C VAL A 268 -3.90 -21.75 21.42
N VAL A 269 -3.95 -20.58 22.06
CA VAL A 269 -5.16 -19.73 22.08
C VAL A 269 -5.56 -19.38 20.65
N GLY A 270 -6.82 -19.63 20.31
CA GLY A 270 -7.38 -19.41 18.97
C GLY A 270 -7.28 -20.60 18.02
N ARG A 271 -6.68 -21.74 18.42
CA ARG A 271 -6.58 -22.94 17.57
C ARG A 271 -7.93 -23.40 17.05
N GLU A 272 -8.87 -23.70 17.94
CA GLU A 272 -10.19 -24.24 17.57
C GLU A 272 -10.96 -23.30 16.64
N PHE A 273 -10.89 -21.99 16.88
CA PHE A 273 -11.50 -20.99 16.01
C PHE A 273 -10.86 -20.99 14.61
N VAL A 274 -9.53 -20.98 14.52
CA VAL A 274 -8.84 -20.93 13.23
C VAL A 274 -9.09 -22.21 12.42
N GLU A 275 -9.01 -23.37 13.06
CA GLU A 275 -9.23 -24.67 12.39
C GLU A 275 -10.70 -24.85 11.97
N SER A 276 -11.68 -24.42 12.79
CA SER A 276 -13.10 -24.46 12.40
C SER A 276 -13.46 -23.52 11.24
N ASN A 277 -12.66 -22.48 11.00
CA ASN A 277 -12.80 -21.58 9.84
C ASN A 277 -11.95 -22.03 8.62
N GLY A 278 -11.40 -23.24 8.65
CA GLY A 278 -10.61 -23.80 7.53
C GLY A 278 -9.15 -23.34 7.48
N GLY A 279 -8.70 -22.59 8.48
CA GLY A 279 -7.31 -22.22 8.65
C GLY A 279 -6.49 -23.34 9.32
N LYS A 280 -5.22 -23.06 9.61
CA LYS A 280 -4.32 -24.00 10.30
C LYS A 280 -3.44 -23.32 11.34
N VAL A 281 -3.07 -24.07 12.37
CA VAL A 281 -2.06 -23.64 13.35
C VAL A 281 -0.71 -24.26 13.01
N VAL A 282 0.33 -23.43 12.96
CA VAL A 282 1.71 -23.87 12.71
C VAL A 282 2.60 -23.44 13.86
N LEU A 283 3.48 -24.35 14.29
CA LEU A 283 4.45 -24.08 15.35
C LEU A 283 5.81 -23.77 14.72
N ALA A 284 6.33 -22.58 15.00
CA ALA A 284 7.64 -22.15 14.55
C ALA A 284 8.74 -22.71 15.46
N PRO A 285 9.85 -23.20 14.89
CA PRO A 285 10.96 -23.74 15.67
C PRO A 285 11.57 -22.68 16.58
N LEU A 286 12.02 -23.10 17.76
CA LEU A 286 12.75 -22.24 18.68
C LEU A 286 14.19 -22.05 18.20
N VAL A 287 14.71 -20.84 18.39
CA VAL A 287 16.13 -20.52 18.15
C VAL A 287 16.85 -20.57 19.49
N ASP A 288 17.76 -21.54 19.64
CA ASP A 288 18.45 -21.78 20.91
C ASP A 288 19.21 -20.56 21.45
N GLY A 289 19.12 -20.37 22.77
CA GLY A 289 19.93 -19.40 23.52
C GLY A 289 19.59 -17.92 23.28
N LYS A 290 18.41 -17.59 22.74
CA LYS A 290 17.99 -16.20 22.48
C LYS A 290 16.61 -15.90 23.08
N SER A 291 16.57 -15.11 24.16
CA SER A 291 15.33 -14.54 24.69
C SER A 291 15.56 -13.13 25.24
N SER A 292 14.57 -12.25 25.16
CA SER A 292 14.66 -10.90 25.76
C SER A 292 14.98 -10.95 27.25
N THR A 293 14.48 -11.98 27.96
CA THR A 293 14.78 -12.20 29.38
C THR A 293 16.27 -12.47 29.59
N SER A 294 16.87 -13.39 28.83
CA SER A 294 18.29 -13.73 28.94
C SER A 294 19.22 -12.54 28.67
N THR A 295 18.86 -11.69 27.69
CA THR A 295 19.62 -10.47 27.38
C THR A 295 19.59 -9.49 28.54
N ILE A 296 18.42 -9.30 29.15
CA ILE A 296 18.24 -8.36 30.26
C ILE A 296 18.88 -8.88 31.55
N GLU A 297 18.76 -10.16 31.85
CA GLU A 297 19.44 -10.78 32.99
C GLU A 297 20.95 -10.66 32.86
N LYS A 298 21.50 -10.85 31.65
CA LYS A 298 22.93 -10.62 31.38
C LYS A 298 23.33 -9.17 31.64
N MET A 299 22.52 -8.20 31.24
CA MET A 299 22.78 -6.77 31.52
C MET A 299 22.73 -6.48 33.03
N LYS A 300 21.72 -6.99 33.75
CA LYS A 300 21.60 -6.83 35.21
C LYS A 300 22.79 -7.47 35.96
N SER A 301 23.23 -8.66 35.53
CA SER A 301 24.39 -9.35 36.10
C SER A 301 25.69 -8.56 35.89
N LEU A 302 25.94 -8.03 34.70
CA LEU A 302 27.11 -7.19 34.42
C LEU A 302 27.11 -5.91 35.24
N TRP A 303 25.94 -5.31 35.48
CA TRP A 303 25.81 -4.11 36.31
C TRP A 303 26.14 -4.40 37.78
N ASN A 304 25.62 -5.50 38.33
CA ASN A 304 25.84 -5.87 39.73
C ASN A 304 27.28 -6.30 40.01
N ASN A 305 27.99 -6.87 39.03
CA ASN A 305 29.39 -7.26 39.18
C ASN A 305 30.38 -6.07 39.08
N ASN A 306 29.91 -4.89 38.70
CA ASN A 306 30.71 -3.66 38.62
C ASN A 306 30.42 -2.68 39.78
N LYS A 307 29.67 -3.12 40.80
CA LYS A 307 29.49 -2.44 42.08
C LYS A 307 30.28 -3.15 43.17
#